data_AF-A0AAU5QRX0-F1
#
_entry.id   AF-A0AAU5QRX0-F1
#
_cell.length_a   1.000
_cell.length_b   1.000
_cell.length_c   1.000
_cell.angle_alpha   90.00
_cell.angle_beta   90.00
_cell.angle_gamma   90.00
#
_symmetry.space_group_name_H-M   'P 1'
#
loop_
_entity.id
_entity.type
_entity.pdbx_description
1 polymer ?
#
loop_
_entity_poly.entity_id
_entity_poly.type
_entity_poly.pdbx_seq_one_letter_code
_entity_poly.pdbx_strand_id
1 'polypeptide(L)'
;MSLIQTGKLQLNSTHPVAVTGGDTSTFTQVTFPTPFPAGSTVIVTPFVQTFNGPETPGLRIADVTVSGFKIRINELHAAGKVTSDGTHAEETIGWIAATV
;
A
#
# COMPACT_ATOMS: atom_id res chain seq x y z
N MET A 1 20.82 -15.25 -4.76
CA MET A 1 19.53 -15.14 -5.50
C MET A 1 18.57 -14.37 -4.62
N SER A 2 17.91 -13.35 -5.15
CA SER A 2 16.86 -12.64 -4.39
C SER A 2 15.66 -13.55 -4.22
N LEU A 3 15.12 -13.63 -3.01
CA LEU A 3 13.78 -14.19 -2.79
C LEU A 3 12.77 -13.18 -3.34
N ILE A 4 11.80 -13.65 -4.11
CA ILE A 4 10.70 -12.82 -4.63
C ILE A 4 9.40 -13.41 -4.10
N GLN A 5 8.56 -12.56 -3.54
CA GLN A 5 7.19 -12.89 -3.15
C GLN A 5 6.24 -11.94 -3.86
N THR A 6 5.08 -12.44 -4.25
CA THR A 6 4.06 -11.68 -4.94
C THR A 6 2.71 -11.94 -4.32
N GLY A 7 1.79 -10.99 -4.45
CA GLY A 7 0.41 -11.20 -4.07
C GLY A 7 -0.51 -10.13 -4.62
N LYS A 8 -1.77 -10.24 -4.23
CA LYS A 8 -2.78 -9.21 -4.49
C LYS A 8 -3.71 -9.07 -3.29
N LEU A 9 -4.30 -7.90 -3.14
CA LEU A 9 -5.33 -7.63 -2.15
C LEU A 9 -6.36 -6.64 -2.71
N GLN A 10 -7.56 -6.66 -2.16
CA GLN A 10 -8.54 -5.59 -2.39
C GLN A 10 -8.30 -4.49 -1.36
N LEU A 11 -8.25 -3.24 -1.81
CA LEU A 11 -8.19 -2.08 -0.93
C LEU A 11 -9.21 -1.05 -1.39
N ASN A 12 -9.88 -0.44 -0.42
CA ASN A 12 -10.64 0.79 -0.58
C ASN A 12 -10.17 1.80 0.46
N SER A 13 -10.67 3.03 0.36
CA SER A 13 -10.62 3.97 1.48
C SER A 13 -12.02 4.39 1.84
N THR A 14 -12.36 4.29 3.11
CA THR A 14 -13.55 4.92 3.70
C THR A 14 -13.18 6.08 4.63
N HIS A 15 -11.89 6.43 4.68
CA HIS A 15 -11.32 7.40 5.61
C HIS A 15 -10.65 8.56 4.88
N PRO A 16 -10.65 9.78 5.45
CA PRO A 16 -9.91 10.91 4.90
C PRO A 16 -8.45 10.59 4.63
N VAL A 17 -7.87 11.20 3.60
CA VAL A 17 -6.45 10.98 3.25
C VAL A 17 -5.56 11.18 4.48
N ALA A 18 -4.59 10.27 4.71
CA ALA A 18 -3.62 10.50 5.78
C ALA A 18 -2.83 11.79 5.53
N VAL A 19 -2.96 12.75 6.45
CA VAL A 19 -2.30 14.07 6.41
C VAL A 19 -1.16 14.18 7.44
N THR A 20 -1.15 13.31 8.45
CA THR A 20 -0.11 13.27 9.48
C THR A 20 1.00 12.34 9.05
N GLY A 21 2.21 12.88 8.85
CA GLY A 21 3.40 12.08 8.56
C GLY A 21 3.73 11.10 9.70
N GLY A 22 4.03 9.85 9.36
CA GLY A 22 4.38 8.80 10.32
C GLY A 22 3.20 8.10 11.00
N ASP A 23 1.97 8.60 10.86
CA ASP A 23 0.78 7.90 11.35
C ASP A 23 0.32 6.82 10.36
N THR A 24 0.59 5.56 10.70
CA THR A 24 0.22 4.37 9.91
C THR A 24 -0.93 3.58 10.54
N SER A 25 -1.64 4.15 11.53
CA SER A 25 -2.71 3.47 12.27
C SER A 25 -3.88 3.01 11.40
N THR A 26 -4.08 3.66 10.26
CA THR A 26 -5.15 3.37 9.29
C THR A 26 -4.71 2.50 8.12
N PHE A 27 -3.46 2.03 8.11
CA PHE A 27 -2.93 1.24 7.00
C PHE A 27 -3.25 -0.24 7.21
N THR A 28 -3.53 -0.94 6.11
CA THR A 28 -3.73 -2.38 6.10
C THR A 28 -2.38 -3.09 6.22
N GLN A 29 -2.27 -3.99 7.19
CA GLN A 29 -1.11 -4.87 7.32
C GLN A 29 -1.18 -5.98 6.27
N VAL A 30 -0.10 -6.16 5.52
CA VAL A 30 0.12 -7.31 4.63
C VAL A 30 1.25 -8.15 5.21
N THR A 31 0.94 -9.41 5.50
CA THR A 31 1.92 -10.38 5.99
C THR A 31 2.42 -11.23 4.83
N PHE A 32 3.73 -11.37 4.68
CA PHE A 32 4.29 -12.28 3.70
C PHE A 32 4.00 -13.73 4.09
N PRO A 33 3.59 -14.61 3.14
CA PRO A 33 3.36 -16.02 3.43
C PRO A 33 4.56 -16.72 4.07
N THR A 34 5.77 -16.30 3.72
CA THR A 34 7.01 -16.74 4.38
C THR A 34 7.86 -15.51 4.67
N PRO A 35 8.32 -15.29 5.92
CA PRO A 35 9.22 -14.18 6.19
C PRO A 35 10.52 -14.27 5.38
N PHE A 36 11.02 -13.13 4.93
CA PHE A 36 12.38 -13.04 4.39
C PHE A 36 13.42 -13.37 5.48
N PRO A 37 14.65 -13.77 5.11
CA PRO A 37 15.70 -14.07 6.08
C PRO A 37 15.98 -12.89 7.01
N ALA A 38 16.25 -13.17 8.28
CA ALA A 38 16.61 -12.14 9.25
C ALA A 38 17.84 -11.34 8.76
N GLY A 39 17.79 -10.01 8.92
CA GLY A 39 18.83 -9.10 8.44
C GLY A 39 18.72 -8.71 6.96
N SER A 40 17.75 -9.24 6.21
CA SER A 40 17.52 -8.82 4.82
C SER A 40 16.95 -7.41 4.74
N THR A 41 17.36 -6.67 3.71
CA THR A 41 16.66 -5.44 3.30
C THR A 41 15.59 -5.81 2.29
N VAL A 42 14.34 -5.43 2.54
CA VAL A 42 13.19 -5.78 1.70
C VAL A 42 12.66 -4.53 1.02
N ILE A 43 12.37 -4.63 -0.27
CA ILE A 43 11.63 -3.63 -1.04
C ILE A 43 10.26 -4.17 -1.42
N VAL A 44 9.27 -3.28 -1.54
CA VAL A 44 7.90 -3.61 -1.98
C VAL A 44 7.46 -2.63 -3.06
N THR A 45 6.98 -3.16 -4.19
CA THR A 45 6.44 -2.38 -5.31
C THR A 45 4.99 -2.81 -5.55
N PRO A 46 4.00 -2.01 -5.12
CA PRO A 46 2.59 -2.24 -5.37
C PRO A 46 2.11 -1.45 -6.59
N PHE A 47 1.05 -1.95 -7.24
CA PHE A 47 0.41 -1.26 -8.35
C PHE A 47 -1.09 -1.62 -8.42
N VAL A 48 -1.92 -0.62 -8.70
CA VAL A 48 -3.36 -0.79 -8.91
C VAL A 48 -3.58 -1.55 -10.23
N GLN A 49 -4.47 -2.53 -10.26
CA GLN A 49 -4.73 -3.44 -11.39
C GLN A 49 -6.12 -3.27 -12.00
N THR A 50 -6.94 -2.40 -11.42
CA THR A 50 -8.32 -2.13 -11.85
C THR A 50 -8.53 -0.62 -11.95
N PHE A 51 -9.68 -0.25 -12.53
CA PHE A 51 -10.14 1.13 -12.64
C PHE A 51 -11.65 1.13 -12.39
N ASN A 52 -12.02 0.95 -11.12
CA ASN A 52 -13.39 0.85 -10.65
C ASN A 52 -13.93 2.23 -10.24
N GLY A 53 -13.07 3.12 -9.73
CA GLY A 53 -13.38 4.52 -9.44
C GLY A 53 -12.75 5.49 -10.46
N PRO A 54 -13.38 6.64 -10.76
CA PRO A 54 -12.85 7.60 -11.72
C PRO A 54 -11.67 8.44 -11.18
N GLU A 55 -11.46 8.49 -9.87
CA GLU A 55 -10.42 9.29 -9.23
C GLU A 55 -9.05 8.60 -9.28
N THR A 56 -7.96 9.38 -9.23
CA THR A 56 -6.63 8.78 -9.30
C THR A 56 -6.23 8.13 -7.97
N PRO A 57 -5.85 6.84 -7.97
CA PRO A 57 -5.43 6.15 -6.75
C PRO A 57 -4.03 6.62 -6.31
N GLY A 58 -3.92 6.98 -5.04
CA GLY A 58 -2.69 7.19 -4.30
C GLY A 58 -2.39 6.00 -3.39
N LEU A 59 -1.31 5.29 -3.66
CA LEU A 59 -0.80 4.22 -2.79
C LEU A 59 0.30 4.75 -1.88
N ARG A 60 0.24 4.39 -0.59
CA ARG A 60 1.32 4.58 0.38
C ARG A 60 1.73 3.26 0.98
N ILE A 61 3.04 3.09 1.12
CA ILE A 61 3.67 1.95 1.82
C ILE A 61 4.32 2.50 3.08
N ALA A 62 4.26 1.73 4.16
CA ALA A 62 5.00 1.99 5.37
C ALA A 62 5.45 0.68 6.03
N ASP A 63 6.33 0.79 7.02
CA ASP A 63 6.71 -0.30 7.92
C ASP A 63 7.11 -1.60 7.20
N VAL A 64 7.94 -1.48 6.15
CA VAL A 64 8.47 -2.66 5.44
C VAL A 64 9.47 -3.38 6.34
N THR A 65 9.23 -4.67 6.56
CA THR A 65 10.04 -5.55 7.40
C THR A 65 10.25 -6.88 6.68
N VAL A 66 10.99 -7.81 7.30
CA VAL A 66 11.14 -9.16 6.78
C VAL A 66 9.83 -9.98 6.83
N SER A 67 8.84 -9.59 7.63
CA SER A 67 7.58 -10.34 7.78
C SER A 67 6.40 -9.73 7.03
N GLY A 68 6.51 -8.49 6.56
CA GLY A 68 5.42 -7.82 5.87
C GLY A 68 5.64 -6.33 5.69
N PHE A 69 4.56 -5.64 5.30
CA PHE A 69 4.51 -4.20 5.12
C PHE A 69 3.10 -3.70 5.41
N LYS A 70 2.97 -2.38 5.55
CA LYS A 70 1.68 -1.69 5.61
C LYS A 70 1.40 -0.98 4.30
N ILE A 71 0.15 -0.99 3.87
CA ILE A 71 -0.31 -0.31 2.66
C ILE A 71 -1.63 0.40 2.90
N ARG A 72 -1.80 1.53 2.22
CA ARG A 72 -3.07 2.25 2.18
C ARG A 72 -3.32 2.78 0.77
N ILE A 73 -4.57 2.75 0.35
CA ILE A 73 -5.08 3.48 -0.81
C ILE A 73 -5.87 4.69 -0.34
N ASN A 74 -5.80 5.78 -1.09
CA ASN A 74 -6.58 6.99 -0.94
C ASN A 74 -6.64 7.69 -2.30
N GLU A 75 -7.53 8.64 -2.52
CA GLU A 75 -7.33 9.60 -3.61
C GLU A 75 -6.03 10.41 -3.45
N LEU A 76 -5.48 10.88 -4.57
CA LEU A 76 -4.33 11.78 -4.55
C LEU A 76 -4.64 13.07 -3.77
N HIS A 77 -3.77 13.39 -2.82
CA HIS A 77 -3.78 14.67 -2.14
C HIS A 77 -2.76 15.60 -2.80
N ALA A 78 -3.25 16.54 -3.62
CA ALA A 78 -2.44 17.55 -4.27
C ALA A 78 -2.78 18.95 -3.72
N ALA A 79 -1.74 19.73 -3.39
CA ALA A 79 -1.84 21.15 -3.01
C ALA A 79 -2.83 21.48 -1.86
N GLY A 80 -2.95 20.61 -0.85
CA GLY A 80 -3.80 20.88 0.32
C GLY A 80 -5.31 20.81 0.05
N LYS A 81 -5.71 20.31 -1.12
CA LYS A 81 -7.09 19.99 -1.44
C LYS A 81 -7.24 18.49 -1.47
N VAL A 82 -8.06 17.97 -0.56
CA VAL A 82 -8.62 16.62 -0.70
C VAL A 82 -9.66 16.75 -1.81
N THR A 83 -9.47 16.08 -2.94
CA THR A 83 -10.39 16.18 -4.09
C THR A 83 -11.71 15.44 -3.89
N SER A 84 -11.89 14.78 -2.74
CA SER A 84 -13.12 14.16 -2.27
C SER A 84 -13.04 14.02 -0.75
N ASP A 85 -14.03 13.39 -0.12
CA ASP A 85 -14.05 13.01 1.30
C ASP A 85 -12.86 12.12 1.76
N GLY A 86 -11.92 11.83 0.85
CA GLY A 86 -10.71 11.01 1.03
C GLY A 86 -10.96 9.52 0.90
N THR A 87 -12.21 9.15 0.55
CA THR A 87 -12.57 7.80 0.17
C THR A 87 -11.98 7.44 -1.18
N HIS A 88 -12.00 6.15 -1.52
CA HIS A 88 -11.64 5.67 -2.83
C HIS A 88 -12.37 4.34 -3.07
N ALA A 89 -12.79 4.11 -4.31
CA ALA A 89 -13.43 2.86 -4.71
C ALA A 89 -12.53 1.67 -4.36
N GLU A 90 -13.16 0.50 -4.17
CA GLU A 90 -12.39 -0.74 -4.00
C GLU A 90 -11.66 -1.07 -5.29
N GLU A 91 -10.35 -1.28 -5.19
CA GLU A 91 -9.47 -1.62 -6.29
C GLU A 91 -8.64 -2.87 -5.96
N THR A 92 -8.32 -3.66 -6.98
CA THR A 92 -7.37 -4.77 -6.86
C THR A 92 -5.94 -4.21 -6.95
N ILE A 93 -5.15 -4.46 -5.91
CA ILE A 93 -3.74 -4.04 -5.85
C ILE A 93 -2.86 -5.28 -5.95
N GLY A 94 -2.00 -5.32 -6.96
CA GLY A 94 -0.92 -6.31 -7.05
C GLY A 94 0.34 -5.79 -6.37
N TRP A 95 1.16 -6.67 -5.80
CA TRP A 95 2.44 -6.30 -5.22
C TRP A 95 3.53 -7.33 -5.49
N ILE A 96 4.77 -6.83 -5.58
CA ILE A 96 6.00 -7.61 -5.65
C ILE A 96 6.89 -7.18 -4.48
N ALA A 97 7.42 -8.14 -3.73
CA ALA A 97 8.39 -7.93 -2.67
C ALA A 97 9.66 -8.73 -2.94
N ALA A 98 10.82 -8.13 -2.70
CA ALA A 98 12.11 -8.76 -2.95
C ALA A 98 13.19 -8.28 -1.97
N THR A 99 14.26 -9.07 -1.83
CA THR A 99 15.47 -8.66 -1.11
C THR A 99 16.41 -7.87 -2.01
N VAL A 100 17.11 -6.88 -1.45
CA VAL A 100 18.17 -6.10 -2.14
C VAL A 100 19.51 -6.20 -1.44
#